data_AF-A0A2G9HPL7-F1
#
_entry.id   AF-A0A2G9HPL7-F1
#
_cell.length_a   1.000
_cell.length_b   1.000
_cell.length_c   1.000
_cell.angle_alpha   90.00
_cell.angle_beta   90.00
_cell.angle_gamma   90.00
#
_symmetry.space_group_name_H-M   'P 1'
#
loop_
_entity.id
_entity.type
_entity.pdbx_description
1 polymer ?
#
loop_
_entity_poly.entity_id
_entity_poly.type
_entity_poly.pdbx_seq_one_letter_code
_entity_poly.pdbx_strand_id
1 'polypeptide(L)'
;MLLRANVRWFLDAYGRRPDMNPTLFELAKLEFNIYQANVQQELKHVSRWWKETGLAEKLPFTRDRVVEPYFWATGIEPLEQGYERILATKIIMIAAVLDDIFDVYATLEELQLFYDVIQRWDLDSIEKLPVYMQIYFVALNNTVNEIAYHILKQQGVIIVPHLRKAWMDLCEAYMKEAVWYNNGVQPSLEEYLDNAWISVGVPMFLYQLYFLVTNPVEKESIKYLDEYHDIIRWSSMIARLADDVATAGHELERGDVSKSIQCYMNETDASNEEAQEAMKLLIWEAWKKLKTDRISSSCPFPEVFIQNVVNLARVGQSMYQYGDGYGHQHSETKNKDRIMSMLFDPVA
;
A
#
# COMPACT_ATOMS: atom_id res chain seq x y z
N MET A 1 0.41 -17.00 1.49
CA MET A 1 0.56 -16.75 2.94
C MET A 1 1.82 -15.95 3.16
N LEU A 2 1.74 -14.84 3.90
CA LEU A 2 2.89 -14.01 4.25
C LEU A 2 3.67 -14.67 5.39
N LEU A 3 4.96 -14.95 5.20
CA LEU A 3 5.73 -15.74 6.16
C LEU A 3 5.84 -15.02 7.51
N ARG A 4 6.31 -13.77 7.54
CA ARG A 4 6.56 -12.99 8.76
C ARG A 4 5.33 -12.74 9.62
N ALA A 5 4.21 -12.35 9.03
CA ALA A 5 2.96 -12.15 9.76
C ALA A 5 2.35 -13.45 10.33
N ASN A 6 2.86 -14.62 9.92
CA ASN A 6 2.37 -15.91 10.40
C ASN A 6 3.47 -16.74 11.09
N VAL A 7 4.62 -16.15 11.44
CA VAL A 7 5.72 -16.88 12.10
C VAL A 7 5.24 -17.56 13.37
N ARG A 8 4.43 -16.89 14.20
CA ARG A 8 3.89 -17.48 15.43
C ARG A 8 3.04 -18.72 15.16
N TRP A 9 2.19 -18.68 14.13
CA TRP A 9 1.40 -19.84 13.72
C TRP A 9 2.32 -21.01 13.28
N PHE A 10 3.38 -20.72 12.52
CA PHE A 10 4.34 -21.74 12.10
C PHE A 10 5.15 -22.30 13.27
N LEU A 11 5.55 -21.47 14.23
CA LEU A 11 6.21 -21.89 15.46
C LEU A 11 5.31 -22.82 16.27
N ASP A 12 4.05 -22.44 16.49
CA ASP A 12 3.07 -23.26 17.22
C ASP A 12 2.77 -24.59 16.50
N ALA A 13 2.71 -24.58 15.17
CA ALA A 13 2.52 -25.79 14.37
C ALA A 13 3.76 -26.70 14.44
N TYR A 14 4.96 -26.14 14.30
CA TYR A 14 6.21 -26.88 14.36
C TYR A 14 6.48 -27.45 15.76
N GLY A 15 6.22 -26.67 16.81
CA GLY A 15 6.38 -27.10 18.21
C GLY A 15 5.50 -28.28 18.62
N ARG A 16 4.37 -28.49 17.92
CA ARG A 16 3.46 -29.63 18.15
C ARG A 16 3.84 -30.89 17.39
N ARG A 17 4.85 -30.85 16.52
CA ARG A 17 5.25 -32.02 15.73
C ARG A 17 5.98 -33.05 16.60
N PRO A 18 5.67 -34.36 16.47
CA PRO A 18 6.41 -35.42 17.16
C PRO A 18 7.90 -35.48 16.77
N ASP A 19 8.24 -35.04 15.56
CA ASP A 19 9.59 -35.01 15.01
C ASP A 19 10.24 -33.61 15.08
N MET A 20 9.74 -32.74 15.95
CA MET A 20 10.30 -31.40 16.17
C MET A 20 11.76 -31.49 16.63
N ASN A 21 12.64 -30.73 15.97
CA ASN A 21 14.03 -30.59 16.37
C ASN A 21 14.13 -29.44 17.40
N PRO A 22 14.55 -29.72 18.65
CA PRO A 22 14.56 -28.71 19.71
C PRO A 22 15.51 -27.56 19.42
N THR A 23 16.66 -27.82 18.80
CA THR A 23 17.63 -26.77 18.44
C THR A 23 17.06 -25.84 17.38
N LEU A 24 16.39 -26.39 16.36
CA LEU A 24 15.76 -25.58 15.31
C LEU A 24 14.60 -24.75 15.87
N PHE A 25 13.79 -25.32 16.76
CA PHE A 25 12.66 -24.61 17.35
C PHE A 25 13.11 -23.45 18.24
N GLU A 26 14.12 -23.66 19.10
CA GLU A 26 14.68 -22.60 19.93
C GLU A 26 15.37 -21.51 19.10
N LEU A 27 16.09 -21.89 18.04
CA LEU A 27 16.67 -20.92 17.10
C LEU A 27 15.59 -20.06 16.43
N ALA A 28 14.50 -20.68 15.93
CA ALA A 28 13.42 -19.96 15.27
C ALA A 28 12.70 -18.97 16.22
N LYS A 29 12.53 -19.33 17.49
CA LYS A 29 12.00 -18.42 18.52
C LYS A 29 12.94 -17.25 18.79
N LEU A 30 14.23 -17.53 18.92
CA LEU A 30 15.25 -16.50 19.15
C LEU A 30 15.33 -15.52 17.98
N GLU A 31 15.38 -16.01 16.74
CA GLU A 31 15.38 -15.17 15.54
C GLU A 31 14.11 -14.31 15.44
N PHE A 32 12.95 -14.88 15.75
CA PHE A 32 11.69 -14.12 15.78
C PHE A 32 11.75 -12.97 16.79
N ASN A 33 12.21 -13.22 18.01
CA ASN A 33 12.30 -12.18 19.04
C ASN A 33 13.34 -11.10 18.70
N ILE A 34 14.47 -11.47 18.08
CA ILE A 34 15.47 -10.51 17.60
C ILE A 34 14.88 -9.63 16.49
N TYR A 35 14.21 -10.26 15.52
CA TYR A 35 13.50 -9.55 14.46
C TYR A 35 12.45 -8.59 15.05
N GLN A 36 11.64 -9.06 16.00
CA GLN A 36 10.62 -8.27 16.68
C GLN A 36 11.21 -7.02 17.35
N ALA A 37 12.35 -7.16 18.04
CA ALA A 37 13.03 -6.02 18.66
C ALA A 37 13.49 -4.98 17.63
N ASN A 38 14.01 -5.42 16.49
CA ASN A 38 14.43 -4.52 15.41
C ASN A 38 13.24 -3.75 14.80
N VAL A 39 12.14 -4.45 14.52
CA VAL A 39 10.94 -3.79 13.97
C VAL A 39 10.28 -2.83 14.95
N GLN A 40 10.31 -3.11 16.26
CA GLN A 40 9.86 -2.16 17.27
C GLN A 40 10.71 -0.89 17.30
N GLN A 41 12.03 -1.02 17.07
CA GLN A 41 12.90 0.15 16.97
C GLN A 41 12.57 0.98 15.74
N GLU A 42 12.38 0.35 14.58
CA GLU A 42 11.94 1.02 13.35
C GLU A 42 10.59 1.71 13.53
N LEU A 43 9.62 1.05 14.15
CA LEU A 43 8.30 1.63 14.43
C LEU A 43 8.38 2.87 15.31
N LYS A 44 9.30 2.91 16.29
CA LYS A 44 9.57 4.14 17.08
C LYS A 44 10.12 5.27 16.22
N HIS A 45 10.93 4.97 15.20
CA HIS A 45 11.41 5.98 14.25
C HIS A 45 10.27 6.52 13.39
N VAL A 46 9.42 5.63 12.85
CA VAL A 46 8.23 6.02 12.08
C VAL A 46 7.29 6.88 12.94
N SER A 47 6.99 6.44 14.16
CA SER A 47 6.11 7.15 15.10
C SER A 47 6.64 8.55 15.44
N ARG A 48 7.95 8.70 15.66
CA ARG A 48 8.56 10.01 15.89
C ARG A 48 8.41 10.93 14.68
N TRP A 49 8.76 10.43 13.50
CA TRP A 49 8.62 11.18 12.25
C TRP A 49 7.17 11.61 12.02
N TRP A 50 6.21 10.69 12.23
CA TRP A 50 4.78 10.99 12.05
C TRP A 50 4.30 12.10 12.99
N LYS A 51 4.74 12.07 14.24
CA LYS A 51 4.46 13.16 15.19
C LYS A 51 5.08 14.49 14.75
N GLU A 52 6.28 14.46 14.16
CA GLU A 52 6.99 15.65 13.67
C GLU A 52 6.33 16.27 12.43
N THR A 53 5.63 15.49 11.58
CA THR A 53 4.87 16.06 10.45
C THR A 53 3.69 16.91 10.93
N GLY A 54 3.12 16.59 12.09
CA GLY A 54 1.93 17.23 12.63
C GLY A 54 0.65 16.95 11.85
N LEU A 55 0.67 16.03 10.87
CA LEU A 55 -0.47 15.77 9.99
C LEU A 55 -1.70 15.29 10.77
N ALA A 56 -1.53 14.36 11.72
CA ALA A 56 -2.63 13.88 12.55
C ALA A 56 -3.32 14.98 13.38
N GLU A 57 -2.58 16.02 13.80
CA GLU A 57 -3.13 17.15 14.54
C GLU A 57 -3.77 18.19 13.60
N LYS A 58 -3.10 18.49 12.47
CA LYS A 58 -3.51 19.56 11.54
C LYS A 58 -4.58 19.14 10.54
N LEU A 59 -4.69 17.85 10.26
CA LEU A 59 -5.66 17.24 9.37
C LEU A 59 -6.47 16.16 10.13
N PRO A 60 -7.28 16.55 11.14
CA PRO A 60 -7.96 15.62 12.03
C PRO A 60 -9.06 14.77 11.35
N PHE A 61 -9.38 15.08 10.09
CA PHE A 61 -10.29 14.29 9.25
C PHE A 61 -9.61 13.07 8.63
N THR A 62 -8.28 12.98 8.68
CA THR A 62 -7.52 11.83 8.15
C THR A 62 -7.30 10.74 9.19
N ARG A 63 -7.10 9.52 8.71
CA ARG A 63 -6.80 8.33 9.52
C ARG A 63 -5.41 8.48 10.18
N ASP A 64 -5.37 8.57 11.51
CA ASP A 64 -4.13 8.52 12.29
C ASP A 64 -3.70 7.06 12.53
N ARG A 65 -2.94 6.50 11.57
CA ARG A 65 -2.48 5.10 11.57
C ARG A 65 -0.97 5.04 11.40
N VAL A 66 -0.28 4.44 12.36
CA VAL A 66 1.18 4.24 12.32
C VAL A 66 1.54 2.75 12.22
N VAL A 67 0.79 1.89 12.89
CA VAL A 67 1.14 0.47 13.06
C VAL A 67 0.73 -0.34 11.83
N GLU A 68 -0.44 -0.06 11.27
CA GLU A 68 -1.02 -0.71 10.10
C GLU A 68 -0.19 -0.49 8.83
N PRO A 69 0.22 0.75 8.46
CA PRO A 69 1.11 0.97 7.32
C PRO A 69 2.51 0.37 7.56
N TYR A 70 2.98 0.33 8.80
CA TYR A 70 4.24 -0.36 9.12
C TYR A 70 4.10 -1.88 8.93
N PHE A 71 2.99 -2.47 9.37
CA PHE A 71 2.69 -3.89 9.14
C PHE A 71 2.68 -4.20 7.64
N TRP A 72 2.12 -3.33 6.80
CA TRP A 72 2.23 -3.46 5.35
C TRP A 72 3.69 -3.57 4.89
N ALA A 73 4.53 -2.64 5.36
CA ALA A 73 5.96 -2.61 5.03
C ALA A 73 6.75 -3.83 5.55
N THR A 74 6.26 -4.56 6.56
CA THR A 74 6.91 -5.79 7.03
C THR A 74 6.88 -6.93 6.02
N GLY A 75 6.02 -6.85 4.99
CA GLY A 75 6.03 -7.78 3.87
C GLY A 75 7.22 -7.61 2.92
N ILE A 76 8.00 -6.53 3.06
CA ILE A 76 9.14 -6.25 2.18
C ILE A 76 10.38 -7.08 2.60
N GLU A 77 10.92 -7.86 1.67
CA GLU A 77 12.06 -8.77 1.87
C GLU A 77 12.95 -8.99 0.63
N PRO A 78 14.26 -9.25 0.82
CA PRO A 78 15.03 -8.87 1.99
C PRO A 78 15.23 -7.35 2.00
N LEU A 79 15.15 -6.75 3.17
CA LEU A 79 15.77 -5.46 3.41
C LEU A 79 16.90 -5.73 4.39
N GLU A 80 18.13 -5.75 3.88
CA GLU A 80 19.35 -5.95 4.67
C GLU A 80 19.47 -4.87 5.77
N GLN A 81 18.86 -3.70 5.55
CA GLN A 81 18.79 -2.59 6.48
C GLN A 81 17.33 -2.22 6.80
N GLY A 82 17.08 -1.73 8.02
CA GLY A 82 15.73 -1.37 8.47
C GLY A 82 15.20 -0.05 7.91
N TYR A 83 16.06 0.77 7.30
CA TYR A 83 15.72 2.15 6.96
C TYR A 83 14.83 2.26 5.72
N GLU A 84 15.04 1.41 4.71
CA GLU A 84 14.20 1.29 3.52
C GLU A 84 12.76 0.90 3.92
N ARG A 85 12.62 0.10 4.99
CA ARG A 85 11.33 -0.31 5.57
C ARG A 85 10.63 0.86 6.26
N ILE A 86 11.39 1.71 6.95
CA ILE A 86 10.92 2.99 7.48
C ILE A 86 10.45 3.90 6.35
N LEU A 87 11.26 4.10 5.30
CA LEU A 87 10.89 4.94 4.15
C LEU A 87 9.64 4.41 3.43
N ALA A 88 9.54 3.11 3.19
CA ALA A 88 8.36 2.48 2.63
C ALA A 88 7.11 2.74 3.48
N THR A 89 7.24 2.65 4.81
CA THR A 89 6.13 2.97 5.73
C THR A 89 5.69 4.42 5.58
N LYS A 90 6.63 5.37 5.49
CA LYS A 90 6.32 6.80 5.28
C LYS A 90 5.53 7.03 3.99
N ILE A 91 5.88 6.35 2.90
CA ILE A 91 5.17 6.43 1.62
C ILE A 91 3.69 6.04 1.80
N ILE A 92 3.43 4.90 2.45
CA ILE A 92 2.06 4.41 2.69
C ILE A 92 1.27 5.40 3.55
N MET A 93 1.90 5.95 4.60
CA MET A 93 1.25 6.93 5.48
C MET A 93 0.89 8.23 4.75
N ILE A 94 1.78 8.76 3.90
CA ILE A 94 1.48 9.94 3.09
C ILE A 94 0.37 9.64 2.08
N ALA A 95 0.37 8.45 1.48
CA ALA A 95 -0.68 8.03 0.54
C ALA A 95 -2.05 7.92 1.20
N ALA A 96 -2.14 7.45 2.44
CA ALA A 96 -3.41 7.38 3.15
C ALA A 96 -3.98 8.77 3.51
N VAL A 97 -3.12 9.75 3.80
CA VAL A 97 -3.58 11.14 3.97
C VAL A 97 -4.07 11.72 2.64
N LEU A 98 -3.41 11.39 1.53
CA LEU A 98 -3.85 11.79 0.20
C LEU A 98 -5.25 11.24 -0.11
N ASP A 99 -5.45 9.94 0.14
CA ASP A 99 -6.70 9.23 -0.04
C ASP A 99 -7.85 9.95 0.70
N ASP A 100 -7.69 10.19 2.01
CA ASP A 100 -8.68 10.90 2.84
C ASP A 100 -8.95 12.35 2.39
N ILE A 101 -7.95 13.02 1.79
CA ILE A 101 -8.16 14.35 1.19
C ILE A 101 -9.11 14.23 -0.01
N PHE A 102 -8.94 13.21 -0.86
CA PHE A 102 -9.71 13.05 -2.11
C PHE A 102 -11.10 12.45 -1.92
N ASP A 103 -11.27 11.44 -1.06
CA ASP A 103 -12.51 10.66 -0.95
C ASP A 103 -13.42 11.09 0.22
N VAL A 104 -12.89 11.87 1.18
CA VAL A 104 -13.65 12.28 2.39
C VAL A 104 -13.79 13.80 2.52
N TYR A 105 -12.72 14.56 2.35
CA TYR A 105 -12.70 15.94 2.87
C TYR A 105 -12.78 17.05 1.81
N ALA A 106 -11.97 16.99 0.76
CA ALA A 106 -11.83 18.11 -0.16
C ALA A 106 -13.03 18.26 -1.10
N THR A 107 -13.33 19.50 -1.46
CA THR A 107 -14.27 19.80 -2.55
C THR A 107 -13.62 19.55 -3.91
N LEU A 108 -14.43 19.34 -4.95
CA LEU A 108 -13.91 19.14 -6.31
C LEU A 108 -13.08 20.34 -6.79
N GLU A 109 -13.46 21.56 -6.43
CA GLU A 109 -12.71 22.79 -6.74
C GLU A 109 -11.34 22.83 -6.04
N GLU A 110 -11.29 22.44 -4.76
CA GLU A 110 -10.02 22.31 -4.03
C GLU A 110 -9.13 21.24 -4.65
N LEU A 111 -9.69 20.09 -5.05
CA LEU A 111 -8.97 19.00 -5.71
C LEU A 111 -8.39 19.42 -7.06
N GLN A 112 -9.09 20.24 -7.84
CA GLN A 112 -8.55 20.79 -9.10
C GLN A 112 -7.32 21.66 -8.85
N LEU A 113 -7.36 22.54 -7.85
CA LEU A 113 -6.21 23.36 -7.48
C LEU A 113 -5.06 22.49 -6.98
N PHE A 114 -5.36 21.47 -6.18
CA PHE A 114 -4.37 20.53 -5.65
C PHE A 114 -3.69 19.74 -6.76
N TYR A 115 -4.47 19.24 -7.72
CA TYR A 115 -3.99 18.52 -8.90
C TYR A 115 -3.02 19.36 -9.72
N ASP A 116 -3.34 20.64 -9.96
CA ASP A 116 -2.44 21.57 -10.67
C ASP A 116 -1.09 21.75 -9.95
N VAL A 117 -1.11 21.83 -8.61
CA VAL A 117 0.10 21.94 -7.78
C VAL A 117 0.94 20.67 -7.86
N ILE A 118 0.33 19.48 -7.76
CA ILE A 118 1.02 18.19 -7.87
C ILE A 118 1.63 18.03 -9.26
N GLN A 119 0.89 18.38 -10.31
CA GLN A 119 1.36 18.28 -11.70
C GLN A 119 2.60 19.14 -11.96
N ARG A 120 2.63 20.36 -11.41
CA ARG A 120 3.78 21.27 -11.52
C ARG A 120 4.90 20.94 -10.53
N TRP A 121 4.54 20.28 -9.43
CA TRP A 121 5.37 20.08 -8.25
C TRP A 121 6.03 21.40 -7.78
N ASP A 122 5.22 22.45 -7.68
CA ASP A 122 5.69 23.81 -7.44
C ASP A 122 5.28 24.30 -6.05
N LEU A 123 6.28 24.58 -5.20
CA LEU A 123 6.08 25.11 -3.86
C LEU A 123 5.58 26.56 -3.87
N ASP A 124 5.86 27.33 -4.91
CA ASP A 124 5.41 28.72 -5.00
C ASP A 124 3.90 28.80 -5.30
N SER A 125 3.36 27.78 -5.98
CA SER A 125 1.94 27.72 -6.34
C SER A 125 1.02 27.27 -5.19
N ILE A 126 1.57 26.82 -4.05
CA ILE A 126 0.75 26.29 -2.94
C ILE A 126 -0.02 27.37 -2.19
N GLU A 127 0.33 28.65 -2.33
CA GLU A 127 -0.37 29.78 -1.66
C GLU A 127 -1.86 29.83 -2.00
N LYS A 128 -2.26 29.27 -3.15
CA LYS A 128 -3.65 29.20 -3.61
C LYS A 128 -4.44 28.05 -2.96
N LEU A 129 -3.76 27.09 -2.35
CA LEU A 129 -4.39 25.95 -1.70
C LEU A 129 -4.90 26.34 -0.30
N PRO A 130 -5.94 25.67 0.21
CA PRO A 130 -6.26 25.69 1.63
C PRO A 130 -5.06 25.28 2.49
N VAL A 131 -4.94 25.86 3.69
CA VAL A 131 -3.79 25.63 4.59
C VAL A 131 -3.52 24.15 4.86
N TYR A 132 -4.56 23.32 4.98
CA TYR A 132 -4.40 21.88 5.23
C TYR A 132 -3.71 21.16 4.06
N MET A 133 -4.03 21.52 2.81
CA MET A 133 -3.39 20.98 1.60
C MET A 133 -1.96 21.49 1.45
N GLN A 134 -1.68 22.74 1.86
CA GLN A 134 -0.32 23.26 1.89
C GLN A 134 0.56 22.45 2.86
N ILE A 135 0.07 22.21 4.08
CA ILE A 135 0.75 21.40 5.09
C ILE A 135 1.02 19.99 4.53
N TYR A 136 -0.01 19.37 3.94
CA TYR A 136 0.13 18.05 3.33
C TYR A 136 1.17 18.03 2.18
N PHE A 137 1.08 18.97 1.23
CA PHE A 137 2.00 19.02 0.09
C PHE A 137 3.45 19.21 0.52
N VAL A 138 3.71 20.06 1.51
CA VAL A 138 5.06 20.25 2.06
C VAL A 138 5.56 18.96 2.72
N ALA A 139 4.71 18.24 3.46
CA ALA A 139 5.07 16.94 4.05
C ALA A 139 5.37 15.88 2.98
N LEU A 140 4.56 15.80 1.92
CA LEU A 140 4.78 14.95 0.75
C LEU A 140 6.11 15.28 0.08
N ASN A 141 6.35 16.56 -0.25
CA ASN A 141 7.58 17.01 -0.90
C ASN A 141 8.83 16.68 -0.07
N ASN A 142 8.78 16.89 1.25
CA ASN A 142 9.89 16.56 2.14
C ASN A 142 10.16 15.05 2.17
N THR A 143 9.11 14.23 2.19
CA THR A 143 9.22 12.76 2.16
C THR A 143 9.85 12.28 0.85
N VAL A 144 9.40 12.82 -0.30
CA VAL A 144 9.97 12.53 -1.62
C VAL A 144 11.46 12.91 -1.68
N ASN A 145 11.83 14.08 -1.15
CA ASN A 145 13.22 14.53 -1.13
C ASN A 145 14.09 13.68 -0.19
N GLU A 146 13.56 13.21 0.95
CA GLU A 146 14.25 12.28 1.84
C GLU A 146 14.60 10.98 1.13
N ILE A 147 13.63 10.37 0.45
CA ILE A 147 13.81 9.13 -0.31
C ILE A 147 14.82 9.34 -1.44
N ALA A 148 14.66 10.41 -2.23
CA ALA A 148 15.57 10.71 -3.33
C ALA A 148 17.02 10.94 -2.85
N TYR A 149 17.20 11.64 -1.73
CA TYR A 149 18.51 11.88 -1.14
C TYR A 149 19.15 10.59 -0.63
N HIS A 150 18.35 9.71 0.01
CA HIS A 150 18.81 8.40 0.46
C HIS A 150 19.37 7.55 -0.71
N ILE A 151 18.62 7.47 -1.82
CA ILE A 151 19.05 6.73 -3.02
C ILE A 151 20.24 7.39 -3.71
N LEU A 152 20.27 8.73 -3.79
CA LEU A 152 21.42 9.46 -4.33
C LEU A 152 22.70 9.17 -3.53
N LYS A 153 22.61 9.14 -2.20
CA LYS A 153 23.76 8.85 -1.33
C LYS A 153 24.27 7.43 -1.49
N GLN A 154 23.38 6.45 -1.64
CA GLN A 154 23.76 5.04 -1.76
C GLN A 154 24.24 4.66 -3.17
N GLN A 155 23.58 5.18 -4.21
CA GLN A 155 23.72 4.68 -5.58
C GLN A 155 24.18 5.75 -6.58
N GLY A 156 24.24 7.03 -6.20
CA GLY A 156 24.67 8.11 -7.08
C GLY A 156 23.65 8.49 -8.16
N VAL A 157 22.40 8.04 -8.06
CA VAL A 157 21.34 8.32 -9.04
C VAL A 157 20.28 9.28 -8.48
N ILE A 158 19.82 10.19 -9.33
CA ILE A 158 18.76 11.15 -8.98
C ILE A 158 17.42 10.59 -9.46
N ILE A 159 16.52 10.29 -8.52
CA ILE A 159 15.22 9.66 -8.81
C ILE A 159 14.02 10.58 -8.55
N VAL A 160 14.24 11.86 -8.25
CA VAL A 160 13.16 12.83 -7.97
C VAL A 160 12.06 12.82 -9.07
N PRO A 161 12.39 12.85 -10.38
CA PRO A 161 11.35 12.83 -11.42
C PRO A 161 10.47 11.57 -11.38
N HIS A 162 11.10 10.42 -11.10
CA HIS A 162 10.45 9.11 -10.99
C HIS A 162 9.49 9.06 -9.80
N LEU A 163 9.91 9.55 -8.63
CA LEU A 163 9.04 9.62 -7.45
C LEU A 163 7.84 10.55 -7.69
N ARG A 164 8.08 11.73 -8.28
CA ARG A 164 7.01 12.71 -8.58
C ARG A 164 5.98 12.15 -9.57
N LYS A 165 6.43 11.43 -10.61
CA LYS A 165 5.54 10.74 -11.55
C LYS A 165 4.60 9.76 -10.82
N ALA A 166 5.15 8.93 -9.94
CA ALA A 166 4.34 7.94 -9.21
C ALA A 166 3.22 8.60 -8.38
N TRP A 167 3.50 9.73 -7.73
CA TRP A 167 2.48 10.50 -7.01
C TRP A 167 1.49 11.19 -7.93
N MET A 168 1.93 11.69 -9.08
CA MET A 168 1.06 12.30 -10.09
C MET A 168 0.05 11.30 -10.65
N ASP A 169 0.51 10.10 -11.03
CA ASP A 169 -0.36 9.06 -11.59
C ASP A 169 -1.43 8.62 -10.56
N LEU A 170 -1.07 8.57 -9.28
CA LEU A 170 -2.03 8.31 -8.20
C LEU A 170 -3.06 9.44 -8.06
N CYS A 171 -2.60 10.70 -8.04
CA CYS A 171 -3.51 11.86 -8.00
C CYS A 171 -4.46 11.91 -9.20
N GLU A 172 -4.00 11.52 -10.39
CA GLU A 172 -4.86 11.45 -11.58
C GLU A 172 -5.94 10.38 -11.44
N ALA A 173 -5.59 9.20 -10.92
CA ALA A 173 -6.55 8.14 -10.65
C ALA A 173 -7.59 8.55 -9.59
N TYR A 174 -7.16 9.22 -8.51
CA TYR A 174 -8.08 9.76 -7.51
C TYR A 174 -8.96 10.88 -8.06
N MET A 175 -8.42 11.76 -8.90
CA MET A 175 -9.21 12.82 -9.52
C MET A 175 -10.31 12.25 -10.41
N LYS A 176 -10.04 11.15 -11.14
CA LYS A 176 -11.05 10.45 -11.94
C LYS A 176 -12.20 9.93 -11.08
N GLU A 177 -11.89 9.32 -9.94
CA GLU A 177 -12.90 8.82 -8.98
C GLU A 177 -13.69 9.97 -8.34
N ALA A 178 -13.02 11.05 -7.94
CA ALA A 178 -13.69 12.24 -7.40
C ALA A 178 -14.66 12.86 -8.42
N VAL A 179 -14.28 12.89 -9.71
CA VAL A 179 -15.17 13.37 -10.80
C VAL A 179 -16.36 12.43 -10.99
N TRP A 180 -16.16 11.11 -10.94
CA TRP A 180 -17.28 10.16 -11.01
C TRP A 180 -18.26 10.36 -9.87
N TYR A 181 -17.75 10.43 -8.63
CA TYR A 181 -18.55 10.63 -7.44
C TYR A 181 -19.37 11.93 -7.50
N ASN A 182 -18.71 13.07 -7.77
CA ASN A 182 -19.37 14.38 -7.80
C ASN A 182 -20.42 14.52 -8.91
N ASN A 183 -20.22 13.83 -10.04
CA ASN A 183 -21.17 13.85 -11.16
C ASN A 183 -22.22 12.73 -11.10
N GLY A 184 -22.20 11.88 -10.06
CA GLY A 184 -23.10 10.73 -9.95
C GLY A 184 -22.92 9.68 -11.07
N VAL A 185 -21.72 9.60 -11.66
CA VAL A 185 -21.40 8.61 -12.69
C VAL A 185 -21.18 7.26 -12.03
N GLN A 186 -21.88 6.25 -12.54
CA GLN A 186 -21.67 4.86 -12.16
C GLN A 186 -20.90 4.16 -13.28
N PRO A 187 -19.59 3.91 -13.12
CA PRO A 187 -18.79 3.23 -14.13
C PRO A 187 -19.20 1.74 -14.24
N SER A 188 -18.95 1.14 -15.40
CA SER A 188 -18.98 -0.33 -15.52
C SER A 188 -17.90 -0.97 -14.65
N LEU A 189 -17.99 -2.27 -14.39
CA LEU A 189 -16.93 -2.94 -13.62
C LEU A 189 -15.57 -2.82 -14.31
N GLU A 190 -15.52 -2.97 -15.63
CA GLU A 190 -14.28 -2.85 -16.41
C GLU A 190 -13.70 -1.43 -16.31
N GLU A 191 -14.52 -0.40 -16.52
CA GLU A 191 -14.07 1.00 -16.48
C GLU A 191 -13.57 1.38 -15.07
N TYR A 192 -14.29 0.95 -14.03
CA TYR A 192 -13.86 1.12 -12.65
C TYR A 192 -12.51 0.42 -12.42
N LEU A 193 -12.41 -0.87 -12.72
CA LEU A 193 -11.22 -1.66 -12.43
C LEU A 193 -9.99 -1.16 -13.17
N ASP A 194 -10.12 -0.59 -14.36
CA ASP A 194 -9.03 0.02 -15.13
C ASP A 194 -8.46 1.30 -14.51
N ASN A 195 -9.22 1.98 -13.64
CA ASN A 195 -8.71 3.07 -12.80
C ASN A 195 -8.30 2.56 -11.40
N ALA A 196 -9.11 1.68 -10.83
CA ALA A 196 -9.07 1.32 -9.42
C ALA A 196 -7.80 0.56 -9.03
N TRP A 197 -7.18 -0.15 -9.97
CA TRP A 197 -5.88 -0.79 -9.75
C TRP A 197 -4.74 0.22 -9.57
N ILE A 198 -4.91 1.48 -10.03
CA ILE A 198 -4.00 2.61 -9.79
C ILE A 198 -4.37 3.33 -8.49
N SER A 199 -5.65 3.67 -8.33
CA SER A 199 -6.14 4.44 -7.16
C SER A 199 -5.94 3.72 -5.82
N VAL A 200 -5.79 2.39 -5.82
CA VAL A 200 -5.43 1.64 -4.61
C VAL A 200 -4.04 1.99 -4.06
N GLY A 201 -3.25 2.80 -4.78
CA GLY A 201 -1.93 3.27 -4.33
C GLY A 201 -0.80 2.25 -4.43
N VAL A 202 -1.11 0.98 -4.71
CA VAL A 202 -0.11 -0.10 -4.81
C VAL A 202 0.85 0.10 -5.99
N PRO A 203 0.45 0.53 -7.20
CA PRO A 203 1.41 0.81 -8.27
C PRO A 203 2.37 1.93 -7.91
N MET A 204 1.86 3.04 -7.36
CA MET A 204 2.65 4.17 -6.87
C MET A 204 3.67 3.70 -5.81
N PHE A 205 3.23 2.85 -4.88
CA PHE A 205 4.10 2.28 -3.85
C PHE A 205 5.17 1.35 -4.43
N LEU A 206 4.79 0.39 -5.27
CA LEU A 206 5.72 -0.56 -5.90
C LEU A 206 6.74 0.15 -6.80
N TYR A 207 6.32 1.20 -7.51
CA TYR A 207 7.21 2.03 -8.31
C TYR A 207 8.33 2.63 -7.45
N GLN A 208 8.00 3.20 -6.30
CA GLN A 208 9.00 3.76 -5.38
C GLN A 208 9.81 2.65 -4.67
N LEU A 209 9.16 1.53 -4.35
CA LEU A 209 9.80 0.38 -3.71
C LEU A 209 10.92 -0.21 -4.58
N TYR A 210 10.76 -0.21 -5.91
CA TYR A 210 11.81 -0.65 -6.83
C TYR A 210 13.16 0.01 -6.51
N PHE A 211 13.18 1.33 -6.34
CA PHE A 211 14.41 2.07 -6.03
C PHE A 211 14.95 1.78 -4.63
N LEU A 212 14.07 1.49 -3.66
CA LEU A 212 14.45 1.14 -2.30
C LEU A 212 15.09 -0.26 -2.20
N VAL A 213 14.63 -1.22 -3.01
CA VAL A 213 15.08 -2.63 -2.90
C VAL A 213 16.10 -3.05 -3.97
N THR A 214 16.30 -2.22 -5.00
CA THR A 214 17.17 -2.54 -6.13
C THR A 214 18.45 -1.71 -6.08
N ASN A 215 19.59 -2.39 -5.93
CA ASN A 215 20.92 -1.79 -5.98
C ASN A 215 21.91 -2.75 -6.68
N PRO A 216 22.50 -2.36 -7.83
CA PRO A 216 22.32 -1.08 -8.53
C PRO A 216 20.99 -0.99 -9.28
N VAL A 217 20.42 0.21 -9.38
CA VAL A 217 19.27 0.51 -10.24
C VAL A 217 19.57 0.18 -11.72
N GLU A 218 18.68 -0.57 -12.35
CA GLU A 218 18.80 -1.02 -13.74
C GLU A 218 18.00 -0.12 -14.69
N LYS A 219 18.70 0.60 -15.58
CA LYS A 219 18.07 1.56 -16.50
C LYS A 219 17.03 0.94 -17.44
N GLU A 220 17.20 -0.32 -17.82
CA GLU A 220 16.25 -1.01 -18.69
C GLU A 220 14.95 -1.32 -17.94
N SER A 221 15.01 -1.73 -16.67
CA SER A 221 13.82 -1.98 -15.86
C SER A 221 12.97 -0.73 -15.65
N ILE A 222 13.56 0.47 -15.64
CA ILE A 222 12.84 1.74 -15.47
C ILE A 222 11.77 1.94 -16.56
N LYS A 223 12.04 1.55 -17.80
CA LYS A 223 11.07 1.68 -18.90
C LYS A 223 9.80 0.87 -18.62
N TYR A 224 9.99 -0.35 -18.12
CA TYR A 224 8.88 -1.23 -17.75
C TYR A 224 8.19 -0.79 -16.45
N LEU A 225 8.93 -0.10 -15.58
CA LEU A 225 8.36 0.54 -14.40
C LEU A 225 7.47 1.73 -14.78
N ASP A 226 7.90 2.55 -15.75
CA ASP A 226 7.14 3.70 -16.29
C ASP A 226 5.81 3.27 -16.93
N GLU A 227 5.77 2.08 -17.52
CA GLU A 227 4.59 1.45 -18.11
C GLU A 227 3.74 0.65 -17.10
N TYR A 228 4.14 0.59 -15.83
CA TYR A 228 3.50 -0.26 -14.80
C TYR A 228 3.31 -1.71 -15.26
N HIS A 229 4.41 -2.36 -15.65
CA HIS A 229 4.45 -3.75 -16.12
C HIS A 229 3.49 -4.70 -15.37
N ASP A 230 2.93 -5.67 -16.09
CA ASP A 230 1.84 -6.56 -15.66
C ASP A 230 1.94 -7.14 -14.24
N ILE A 231 3.13 -7.52 -13.76
CA ILE A 231 3.29 -7.99 -12.37
C ILE A 231 2.84 -6.94 -11.33
N ILE A 232 3.08 -5.66 -11.58
CA ILE A 232 2.65 -4.54 -10.74
C ILE A 232 1.13 -4.41 -10.85
N ARG A 233 0.58 -4.45 -12.08
CA ARG A 233 -0.86 -4.41 -12.32
C ARG A 233 -1.59 -5.54 -11.59
N TRP A 234 -1.12 -6.79 -11.70
CA TRP A 234 -1.77 -7.94 -11.06
C TRP A 234 -1.66 -7.91 -9.54
N SER A 235 -0.50 -7.51 -8.99
CA SER A 235 -0.36 -7.31 -7.55
C SER A 235 -1.35 -6.26 -7.03
N SER A 236 -1.51 -5.17 -7.77
CA SER A 236 -2.39 -4.06 -7.41
C SER A 236 -3.86 -4.43 -7.56
N MET A 237 -4.21 -5.17 -8.61
CA MET A 237 -5.56 -5.72 -8.81
C MET A 237 -5.96 -6.66 -7.68
N ILE A 238 -5.05 -7.53 -7.21
CA ILE A 238 -5.29 -8.41 -6.06
C ILE A 238 -5.58 -7.58 -4.80
N ALA A 239 -4.81 -6.52 -4.57
CA ALA A 239 -5.00 -5.63 -3.43
C ALA A 239 -6.34 -4.87 -3.51
N ARG A 240 -6.63 -4.25 -4.66
CA ARG A 240 -7.88 -3.51 -4.93
C ARG A 240 -9.11 -4.39 -4.71
N LEU A 241 -9.15 -5.57 -5.32
CA LEU A 241 -10.30 -6.46 -5.18
C LEU A 241 -10.47 -6.98 -3.74
N ALA A 242 -9.37 -7.19 -3.01
CA ALA A 242 -9.44 -7.59 -1.61
C ALA A 242 -9.94 -6.44 -0.72
N ASP A 243 -9.46 -5.22 -0.97
CA ASP A 243 -9.90 -3.98 -0.33
C ASP A 243 -11.40 -3.77 -0.54
N ASP A 244 -11.87 -3.69 -1.78
CA ASP A 244 -13.28 -3.46 -2.11
C ASP A 244 -14.21 -4.51 -1.47
N VAL A 245 -13.85 -5.79 -1.48
CA VAL A 245 -14.65 -6.86 -0.84
C VAL A 245 -14.82 -6.61 0.67
N ALA A 246 -13.83 -6.00 1.32
CA ALA A 246 -13.82 -5.73 2.74
C ALA A 246 -14.37 -4.36 3.14
N THR A 247 -14.26 -3.35 2.27
CA THR A 247 -14.54 -1.94 2.61
C THR A 247 -15.81 -1.39 1.95
N ALA A 248 -16.26 -1.95 0.83
CA ALA A 248 -17.29 -1.34 -0.02
C ALA A 248 -18.61 -1.02 0.70
N GLY A 249 -18.99 -1.77 1.74
CA GLY A 249 -20.18 -1.47 2.53
C GLY A 249 -20.06 -0.15 3.30
N HIS A 250 -18.96 0.04 4.03
CA HIS A 250 -18.72 1.24 4.82
C HIS A 250 -18.43 2.46 3.97
N GLU A 251 -17.73 2.27 2.84
CA GLU A 251 -17.41 3.35 1.91
C GLU A 251 -18.65 3.91 1.23
N LEU A 252 -19.59 3.03 0.86
CA LEU A 252 -20.87 3.45 0.31
C LEU A 252 -21.71 4.24 1.33
N GLU A 253 -21.71 3.83 2.61
CA GLU A 253 -22.45 4.51 3.67
C GLU A 253 -21.94 5.94 3.95
N ARG A 254 -20.63 6.16 3.86
CA ARG A 254 -20.01 7.50 4.05
C ARG A 254 -20.08 8.38 2.80
N GLY A 255 -20.41 7.80 1.64
CA GLY A 255 -20.54 8.49 0.37
C GLY A 255 -19.22 8.53 -0.40
N ASP A 256 -18.96 7.46 -1.15
CA ASP A 256 -17.79 7.27 -2.03
C ASP A 256 -18.27 6.75 -3.40
N VAL A 257 -17.37 6.65 -4.38
CA VAL A 257 -17.66 6.04 -5.70
C VAL A 257 -18.08 4.57 -5.54
N SER A 258 -18.95 4.10 -6.44
CA SER A 258 -19.26 2.67 -6.55
C SER A 258 -17.96 1.87 -6.69
N LYS A 259 -17.74 0.93 -5.77
CA LYS A 259 -16.60 0.00 -5.83
C LYS A 259 -16.94 -1.20 -6.70
N SER A 260 -16.00 -2.13 -6.85
CA SER A 260 -16.18 -3.30 -7.74
C SER A 260 -17.44 -4.12 -7.45
N ILE A 261 -17.84 -4.25 -6.17
CA ILE A 261 -19.08 -4.92 -5.78
C ILE A 261 -20.30 -4.20 -6.36
N GLN A 262 -20.42 -2.89 -6.15
CA GLN A 262 -21.56 -2.10 -6.65
C GLN A 262 -21.56 -2.03 -8.18
N CYS A 263 -20.41 -1.82 -8.82
CA CYS A 263 -20.31 -1.81 -10.27
C CYS A 263 -20.80 -3.13 -10.88
N TYR A 264 -20.38 -4.27 -10.32
CA TYR A 264 -20.82 -5.58 -10.80
C TYR A 264 -22.31 -5.81 -10.61
N MET A 265 -22.85 -5.48 -9.43
CA MET A 265 -24.29 -5.61 -9.15
C MET A 265 -25.13 -4.74 -10.10
N ASN A 266 -24.69 -3.51 -10.36
CA ASN A 266 -25.40 -2.57 -11.25
C ASN A 266 -25.37 -3.02 -12.73
N GLU A 267 -24.30 -3.68 -13.17
CA GLU A 267 -24.15 -4.13 -14.56
C GLU A 267 -24.89 -5.45 -14.84
N THR A 268 -25.08 -6.30 -13.82
CA THR A 268 -25.53 -7.69 -14.01
C THR A 268 -26.83 -8.04 -13.28
N ASP A 269 -27.39 -7.12 -12.48
CA ASP A 269 -28.50 -7.36 -11.55
C ASP A 269 -28.22 -8.49 -10.52
N ALA A 270 -26.94 -8.82 -10.29
CA ALA A 270 -26.52 -9.86 -9.36
C ALA A 270 -26.73 -9.45 -7.89
N SER A 271 -26.90 -10.45 -7.02
CA SER A 271 -26.89 -10.28 -5.57
C SER A 271 -25.50 -9.87 -5.06
N ASN A 272 -25.45 -9.33 -3.84
CA ASN A 272 -24.19 -8.99 -3.17
C ASN A 272 -23.30 -10.23 -2.97
N GLU A 273 -23.89 -11.38 -2.64
CA GLU A 273 -23.17 -12.64 -2.50
C GLU A 273 -22.53 -13.10 -3.82
N GLU A 274 -23.27 -12.99 -4.93
CA GLU A 274 -22.76 -13.30 -6.27
C GLU A 274 -21.63 -12.34 -6.69
N ALA A 275 -21.77 -11.04 -6.39
CA ALA A 275 -20.74 -10.05 -6.64
C ALA A 275 -19.46 -10.34 -5.84
N GLN A 276 -19.57 -10.67 -4.55
CA GLN A 276 -18.43 -11.06 -3.73
C GLN A 276 -17.72 -12.31 -4.26
N GLU A 277 -18.48 -13.29 -4.74
CA GLU A 277 -17.88 -14.50 -5.34
C GLU A 277 -17.20 -14.18 -6.67
N ALA A 278 -17.79 -13.33 -7.51
CA ALA A 278 -17.17 -12.84 -8.74
C ALA A 278 -15.84 -12.14 -8.47
N MET A 279 -15.75 -11.28 -7.44
CA MET A 279 -14.50 -10.62 -7.06
C MET A 279 -13.44 -11.60 -6.55
N LYS A 280 -13.83 -12.64 -5.79
CA LYS A 280 -12.90 -13.72 -5.38
C LYS A 280 -12.36 -14.50 -6.58
N LEU A 281 -13.18 -14.74 -7.60
CA LEU A 281 -12.74 -15.37 -8.85
C LEU A 281 -11.75 -14.48 -9.61
N LEU A 282 -12.01 -13.17 -9.69
CA LEU A 282 -11.08 -12.20 -10.30
C LEU A 282 -9.74 -12.13 -9.55
N ILE A 283 -9.77 -12.17 -8.22
CA ILE A 283 -8.56 -12.29 -7.38
C ILE A 283 -7.77 -13.55 -7.74
N TRP A 284 -8.45 -14.69 -7.90
CA TRP A 284 -7.80 -15.95 -8.27
C TRP A 284 -7.18 -15.92 -9.67
N GLU A 285 -7.86 -15.31 -10.64
CA GLU A 285 -7.32 -15.10 -11.99
C GLU A 285 -6.11 -14.17 -11.99
N ALA A 286 -6.18 -13.05 -11.25
CA ALA A 286 -5.03 -12.15 -11.09
C ALA A 286 -3.82 -12.87 -10.46
N TRP A 287 -4.05 -13.76 -9.48
CA TRP A 287 -2.99 -14.61 -8.92
C TRP A 287 -2.37 -15.57 -9.93
N LYS A 288 -3.15 -16.15 -10.83
CA LYS A 288 -2.60 -16.99 -11.91
C LYS A 288 -1.69 -16.18 -12.82
N LYS A 289 -2.16 -15.00 -13.27
CA LYS A 289 -1.39 -14.13 -14.15
C LYS A 289 -0.09 -13.68 -13.49
N LEU A 290 -0.17 -13.19 -12.24
CA LEU A 290 1.01 -12.82 -11.45
C LEU A 290 2.01 -13.97 -11.32
N LYS A 291 1.54 -15.21 -11.07
CA LYS A 291 2.43 -16.38 -10.97
C LYS A 291 3.11 -16.75 -12.28
N THR A 292 2.45 -16.54 -13.41
CA THR A 292 3.01 -16.80 -14.74
C THR A 292 4.01 -15.72 -15.11
N ASP A 293 3.64 -14.45 -14.96
CA ASP A 293 4.44 -13.32 -15.44
C ASP A 293 5.71 -13.14 -14.60
N ARG A 294 5.66 -13.44 -13.29
CA ARG A 294 6.84 -13.34 -12.41
C ARG A 294 7.96 -14.34 -12.72
N ILE A 295 7.63 -15.48 -13.34
CA ILE A 295 8.62 -16.50 -13.73
C ILE A 295 8.94 -16.46 -15.22
N SER A 296 8.33 -15.51 -15.94
CA SER A 296 8.59 -15.33 -17.36
C SER A 296 10.03 -14.88 -17.56
N SER A 297 10.71 -15.47 -18.55
CA SER A 297 12.05 -15.01 -18.96
C SER A 297 12.03 -13.59 -19.53
N SER A 298 10.86 -13.02 -19.80
CA SER A 298 10.67 -11.63 -20.21
C SER A 298 10.53 -10.66 -19.04
N CYS A 299 10.46 -11.12 -17.78
CA CYS A 299 10.30 -10.23 -16.65
C CYS A 299 11.58 -9.38 -16.48
N PRO A 300 11.49 -8.04 -16.59
CA PRO A 300 12.66 -7.17 -16.71
C PRO A 300 13.21 -6.71 -15.35
N PHE A 301 12.74 -7.31 -14.26
CA PHE A 301 13.04 -6.85 -12.91
C PHE A 301 13.95 -7.83 -12.16
N PRO A 302 14.78 -7.33 -11.23
CA PRO A 302 15.52 -8.19 -10.32
C PRO A 302 14.61 -9.05 -9.44
N GLU A 303 15.07 -10.25 -9.09
CA GLU A 303 14.33 -11.21 -8.26
C GLU A 303 13.84 -10.61 -6.94
N VAL A 304 14.66 -9.75 -6.31
CA VAL A 304 14.28 -9.05 -5.07
C VAL A 304 13.03 -8.20 -5.28
N PHE A 305 12.91 -7.46 -6.37
CA PHE A 305 11.72 -6.65 -6.64
C PHE A 305 10.52 -7.54 -6.96
N ILE A 306 10.70 -8.58 -7.78
CA ILE A 306 9.64 -9.55 -8.13
C ILE A 306 9.06 -10.20 -6.86
N GLN A 307 9.92 -10.63 -5.94
CA GLN A 307 9.51 -11.23 -4.68
C GLN A 307 8.69 -10.24 -3.82
N ASN A 308 9.08 -8.97 -3.81
CA ASN A 308 8.36 -7.91 -3.10
C ASN A 308 7.00 -7.60 -3.72
N VAL A 309 6.88 -7.56 -5.05
CA VAL A 309 5.59 -7.45 -5.75
C VAL A 309 4.64 -8.57 -5.31
N VAL A 310 5.12 -9.82 -5.29
CA VAL A 310 4.31 -10.96 -4.83
C VAL A 310 3.97 -10.86 -3.34
N ASN A 311 4.90 -10.41 -2.51
CA ASN A 311 4.64 -10.24 -1.08
C ASN A 311 3.59 -9.17 -0.82
N LEU A 312 3.61 -8.05 -1.54
CA LEU A 312 2.61 -6.99 -1.39
C LEU A 312 1.21 -7.47 -1.77
N ALA A 313 1.07 -8.28 -2.81
CA ALA A 313 -0.20 -8.95 -3.12
C ALA A 313 -0.71 -9.82 -1.95
N ARG A 314 0.20 -10.52 -1.24
CA ARG A 314 -0.16 -11.32 -0.05
C ARG A 314 -0.52 -10.45 1.15
N VAL A 315 0.19 -9.33 1.34
CA VAL A 315 -0.10 -8.36 2.41
C VAL A 315 -1.48 -7.78 2.21
N GLY A 316 -1.81 -7.27 1.02
CA GLY A 316 -3.14 -6.72 0.71
C GLY A 316 -4.26 -7.72 1.03
N GLN A 317 -4.16 -8.94 0.53
CA GLN A 317 -5.15 -9.97 0.87
C GLN A 317 -5.23 -10.29 2.37
N SER A 318 -4.09 -10.29 3.08
CA SER A 318 -4.07 -10.57 4.50
C SER A 318 -4.73 -9.44 5.29
N MET A 319 -4.50 -8.18 4.88
CA MET A 319 -5.04 -6.97 5.49
C MET A 319 -6.56 -6.85 5.36
N TYR A 320 -7.14 -7.41 4.32
CA TYR A 320 -8.58 -7.33 4.07
C TYR A 320 -9.32 -8.67 4.26
N GLN A 321 -8.61 -9.71 4.73
CA GLN A 321 -9.18 -11.05 4.87
C GLN A 321 -10.40 -11.12 5.82
N TYR A 322 -10.45 -10.23 6.80
CA TYR A 322 -11.44 -10.27 7.89
C TYR A 322 -12.13 -8.91 8.09
N GLY A 323 -12.40 -8.20 7.00
CA GLY A 323 -12.90 -6.83 7.02
C GLY A 323 -11.79 -5.80 6.88
N ASP A 324 -12.10 -4.55 7.14
CA ASP A 324 -11.17 -3.43 7.01
C ASP A 324 -10.09 -3.47 8.10
N GLY A 325 -8.94 -4.06 7.76
CA GLY A 325 -7.77 -4.15 8.63
C GLY A 325 -6.87 -2.92 8.63
N TYR A 326 -7.17 -1.89 7.84
CA TYR A 326 -6.37 -0.66 7.73
C TYR A 326 -7.08 0.56 8.34
N GLY A 327 -8.35 0.77 7.97
CA GLY A 327 -9.16 1.94 8.30
C GLY A 327 -9.99 1.77 9.57
N HIS A 328 -11.31 1.78 9.45
CA HIS A 328 -12.26 2.01 10.54
C HIS A 328 -12.45 0.79 11.46
N GLN A 329 -12.42 -0.44 10.92
CA GLN A 329 -12.73 -1.65 11.68
C GLN A 329 -11.50 -2.36 12.26
N HIS A 330 -10.30 -1.80 12.09
CA HIS A 330 -9.04 -2.47 12.45
C HIS A 330 -9.05 -3.05 13.88
N SER A 331 -9.69 -2.36 14.84
CA SER A 331 -9.77 -2.76 16.25
C SER A 331 -10.66 -3.98 16.51
N GLU A 332 -11.55 -4.31 15.57
CA GLU A 332 -12.54 -5.39 15.63
C GLU A 332 -12.17 -6.56 14.71
N THR A 333 -11.19 -6.37 13.81
CA THR A 333 -10.73 -7.43 12.92
C THR A 333 -9.70 -8.35 13.59
N LYS A 334 -9.65 -9.60 13.15
CA LYS A 334 -8.57 -10.55 13.47
C LYS A 334 -7.19 -10.09 13.00
N ASN A 335 -7.10 -9.02 12.20
CA ASN A 335 -5.82 -8.45 11.81
C ASN A 335 -5.13 -7.72 12.96
N LYS A 336 -5.87 -7.19 13.93
CA LYS A 336 -5.29 -6.68 15.17
C LYS A 336 -4.47 -7.74 15.90
N ASP A 337 -5.02 -8.95 16.08
CA ASP A 337 -4.31 -10.03 16.78
C ASP A 337 -3.04 -10.46 16.03
N ARG A 338 -3.08 -10.46 14.69
CA ARG A 338 -1.90 -10.72 13.85
C ARG A 338 -0.83 -9.64 14.03
N ILE A 339 -1.22 -8.38 13.98
CA ILE A 339 -0.32 -7.24 14.19
C ILE A 339 0.30 -7.29 15.59
N MET A 340 -0.53 -7.51 16.62
CA MET A 340 -0.07 -7.61 18.01
C MET A 340 0.91 -8.76 18.21
N SER A 341 0.55 -9.94 17.71
CA SER A 341 1.39 -11.12 17.84
C SER A 341 2.72 -11.01 17.09
N MET A 342 2.75 -10.28 15.98
CA MET A 342 3.96 -10.08 15.18
C MET A 342 4.86 -9.00 15.77
N LEU A 343 4.31 -7.85 16.15
CA LEU A 343 5.08 -6.66 16.48
C LEU A 343 5.35 -6.48 17.97
N PHE A 344 4.49 -7.02 18.85
CA PHE A 344 4.51 -6.66 20.27
C PHE A 344 4.55 -7.85 21.23
N ASP A 345 4.07 -9.03 20.83
CA ASP A 345 4.10 -10.21 21.68
C ASP A 345 5.34 -11.08 21.40
N PRO A 346 6.32 -11.15 22.31
CA PRO A 346 7.45 -12.06 22.15
C PRO A 346 7.00 -13.53 22.29
N VAL A 347 7.78 -14.44 21.71
CA VAL A 347 7.59 -15.89 21.87
C VAL A 347 8.49 -16.41 22.99
N ALA A 348 7.90 -17.11 23.96
CA ALA A 348 8.56 -17.75 25.12
C ALA A 348 9.39 -19.13 24.92
#